data_AF-A0A2A4RLX9-F1
#
_entry.id   AF-A0A2A4RLX9-F1
#
_cell.length_a   1.000
_cell.length_b   1.000
_cell.length_c   1.000
_cell.angle_alpha   90.00
_cell.angle_beta   90.00
_cell.angle_gamma   90.00
#
_symmetry.space_group_name_H-M   'P 1'
#
loop_
_entity.id
_entity.type
_entity.pdbx_description
1 polymer ?
#
loop_
_entity_poly.entity_id
_entity_poly.type
_entity_poly.pdbx_seq_one_letter_code
_entity_poly.pdbx_strand_id
1 'polypeptide(L)'
;MTDQHRKHPNYSTSKKAGADRPGPDNAAGDMVCVTLQRPPHFWRFACAPQQTGDLLERLAEIADDPNIELTWADAELIASEIVIHHQVDTPSAGPSNDR
;
A
#
# COMPACT_ATOMS: atom_id res chain seq x y z
N MET A 1 -54.80 -8.54 -34.56
CA MET A 1 -53.37 -8.87 -34.45
C MET A 1 -52.76 -7.85 -33.50
N THR A 2 -52.49 -8.30 -32.27
CA THR A 2 -51.92 -7.57 -31.15
C THR A 2 -50.44 -7.28 -31.38
N ASP A 3 -49.99 -6.05 -31.15
CA ASP A 3 -48.64 -5.84 -30.59
C ASP A 3 -48.61 -4.57 -29.73
N GLN A 4 -48.41 -4.79 -28.42
CA GLN A 4 -48.35 -3.78 -27.39
C GLN A 4 -46.92 -3.24 -27.29
N HIS A 5 -46.62 -2.11 -27.93
CA HIS A 5 -45.38 -1.39 -27.65
C HIS A 5 -45.52 -0.56 -26.36
N ARG A 6 -45.32 -1.27 -25.25
CA ARG A 6 -45.20 -0.75 -23.89
C ARG A 6 -44.03 0.23 -23.80
N LYS A 7 -44.31 1.53 -23.85
CA LYS A 7 -43.34 2.58 -23.48
C LYS A 7 -42.98 2.43 -22.00
N HIS A 8 -41.83 1.83 -21.71
CA HIS A 8 -41.21 1.93 -20.40
C HIS A 8 -40.38 3.23 -20.31
N PRO A 9 -40.48 3.97 -19.20
CA PRO A 9 -39.67 5.16 -18.97
C PRO A 9 -38.27 4.70 -18.55
N ASN A 10 -37.24 4.99 -19.37
CA ASN A 10 -35.89 4.67 -18.96
C ASN A 10 -35.36 5.80 -18.08
N TYR A 11 -35.31 5.49 -16.79
CA TYR A 11 -34.77 6.30 -15.71
C TYR A 11 -33.35 6.79 -16.04
N SER A 12 -33.13 8.06 -15.73
CA SER A 12 -31.85 8.73 -15.62
C SER A 12 -30.79 7.84 -14.98
N THR A 13 -29.87 7.34 -15.78
CA THR A 13 -28.63 6.72 -15.28
C THR A 13 -27.65 7.83 -14.96
N SER A 14 -27.77 8.28 -13.71
CA SER A 14 -26.72 8.72 -12.81
C SER A 14 -25.46 9.26 -13.48
N LYS A 15 -25.30 10.59 -13.36
CA LYS A 15 -24.00 11.25 -13.25
C LYS A 15 -23.08 10.32 -12.46
N LYS A 16 -22.01 9.83 -13.08
CA LYS A 16 -20.90 9.26 -12.33
C LYS A 16 -20.45 10.37 -11.39
N ALA A 17 -20.91 10.27 -10.13
CA ALA A 17 -20.26 10.93 -9.02
C ALA A 17 -18.80 10.57 -9.19
N GLY A 18 -17.98 11.56 -9.52
CA GLY A 18 -16.56 11.46 -9.39
C GLY A 18 -16.34 11.05 -7.95
N ALA A 19 -16.11 9.75 -7.76
CA ALA A 19 -15.39 9.29 -6.61
C ALA A 19 -14.13 10.13 -6.64
N ASP A 20 -14.04 10.99 -5.64
CA ASP A 20 -12.84 11.56 -5.07
C ASP A 20 -11.83 10.41 -4.89
N ARG A 21 -11.26 9.97 -6.01
CA ARG A 21 -10.04 9.19 -6.05
C ARG A 21 -9.00 10.27 -5.91
N PRO A 22 -8.25 10.37 -4.80
CA PRO A 22 -7.02 11.14 -4.84
C PRO A 22 -6.25 10.60 -6.05
N GLY A 23 -5.96 11.50 -7.00
CA GLY A 23 -5.39 11.14 -8.28
C GLY A 23 -4.09 10.34 -8.08
N PRO A 24 -3.71 9.47 -9.02
CA PRO A 24 -2.42 8.78 -9.00
C PRO A 24 -1.27 9.74 -9.37
N ASP A 25 -1.30 10.97 -8.86
CA ASP A 25 -0.43 12.06 -9.25
C ASP A 25 0.24 12.57 -7.97
N ASN A 26 1.54 12.23 -7.81
CA ASN A 26 2.51 12.72 -6.81
C ASN A 26 2.87 11.85 -5.57
N ALA A 27 2.60 10.53 -5.54
CA ALA A 27 3.12 9.65 -4.46
C ALA A 27 3.80 8.36 -4.95
N ALA A 28 4.16 8.25 -6.23
CA ALA A 28 4.88 7.11 -6.80
C ALA A 28 6.41 7.31 -6.79
N GLY A 29 6.92 8.16 -5.91
CA GLY A 29 8.35 8.29 -5.66
C GLY A 29 8.71 7.37 -4.50
N ASP A 30 9.15 6.17 -4.84
CA ASP A 30 9.72 5.16 -3.93
C ASP A 30 8.83 4.82 -2.72
N MET A 31 7.88 3.89 -2.89
CA MET A 31 7.17 3.30 -1.75
C MET A 31 7.60 1.86 -1.58
N VAL A 32 8.07 1.52 -0.38
CA VAL A 32 8.39 0.14 -0.01
C VAL A 32 7.14 -0.54 0.50
N CYS A 33 6.80 -1.67 -0.11
CA CYS A 33 5.66 -2.51 0.25
C CYS A 33 6.17 -3.86 0.73
N VAL A 34 5.94 -4.17 2.01
CA VAL A 34 6.28 -5.48 2.59
C VAL A 34 5.02 -6.24 2.93
N THR A 35 5.00 -7.51 2.56
CA THR A 35 3.86 -8.40 2.78
C THR A 35 4.32 -9.59 3.60
N LEU A 36 3.63 -9.87 4.70
CA LEU A 36 3.84 -11.07 5.51
C LEU A 36 2.60 -11.94 5.46
N GLN A 37 2.75 -13.18 5.01
CA GLN A 37 1.69 -14.17 4.99
C GLN A 37 2.01 -15.30 5.97
N ARG A 38 1.22 -15.42 7.03
CA ARG A 38 1.21 -16.60 7.89
C ARG A 38 -0.22 -17.10 8.06
N PRO A 39 -0.60 -18.25 7.49
CA PRO A 39 -1.97 -18.74 7.62
C PRO A 39 -2.46 -18.79 9.08
N PRO A 40 -3.66 -18.28 9.40
CA PRO A 40 -4.68 -17.71 8.50
C PRO A 40 -4.55 -16.20 8.23
N HIS A 41 -3.50 -15.56 8.74
CA HIS A 41 -3.28 -14.11 8.72
C HIS A 41 -2.44 -13.63 7.53
N PHE A 42 -2.70 -12.36 7.18
CA PHE A 42 -2.02 -11.66 6.10
C PHE A 42 -1.86 -10.19 6.51
N TRP A 43 -0.64 -9.71 6.52
CA TRP A 43 -0.32 -8.32 6.83
C TRP A 43 0.40 -7.68 5.65
N ARG A 44 0.05 -6.43 5.35
CA ARG A 44 0.71 -5.64 4.32
C ARG A 44 1.02 -4.25 4.86
N PHE A 45 2.29 -3.92 4.79
CA PHE A 45 2.83 -2.64 5.21
C PHE A 45 3.34 -1.90 3.99
N ALA A 46 3.08 -0.60 3.94
CA ALA A 46 3.59 0.27 2.90
C ALA A 46 4.06 1.58 3.54
N CYS A 47 5.26 2.01 3.20
CA CYS A 47 5.78 3.31 3.62
C CYS A 47 6.63 3.93 2.52
N ALA A 48 6.66 5.26 2.50
CA ALA A 48 7.73 5.99 1.83
C ALA A 48 9.01 5.96 2.70
N PRO A 49 10.21 6.10 2.12
CA PRO A 49 11.50 6.10 2.84
C PRO A 49 11.51 7.04 4.04
N GLN A 50 10.96 8.24 3.86
CA GLN A 50 10.87 9.29 4.88
C GLN A 50 9.92 8.97 6.05
N GLN A 51 9.06 7.95 5.92
CA GLN A 51 8.10 7.50 6.94
C GLN A 51 8.47 6.13 7.54
N THR A 52 9.67 5.62 7.22
CA THR A 52 10.13 4.32 7.73
C THR A 52 10.14 4.27 9.25
N GLY A 53 10.61 5.36 9.90
CA GLY A 53 10.64 5.43 11.36
C GLY A 53 9.27 5.26 12.01
N ASP A 54 8.28 6.05 11.55
CA ASP A 54 6.90 5.96 12.04
C ASP A 54 6.28 4.58 11.78
N LEU A 55 6.58 3.94 10.64
CA LEU A 55 6.08 2.60 10.35
C LEU A 55 6.68 1.56 11.30
N LEU A 56 7.99 1.62 11.56
CA LEU A 56 8.67 0.70 12.47
C LEU A 56 8.20 0.86 13.92
N GLU A 57 7.92 2.09 14.36
CA GLU A 57 7.34 2.37 15.67
C GLU A 57 5.96 1.72 15.79
N ARG A 58 5.06 1.94 14.82
CA ARG A 58 3.74 1.30 14.80
C ARG A 58 3.82 -0.22 14.73
N LEU A 59 4.79 -0.75 13.99
CA LEU A 59 4.99 -2.19 13.89
C LEU A 59 5.40 -2.79 15.24
N ALA A 60 6.23 -2.08 16.01
CA ALA A 60 6.59 -2.48 17.36
C ALA A 60 5.38 -2.43 18.31
N GLU A 61 4.54 -1.38 18.23
CA GLU A 61 3.29 -1.30 19.01
C GLU A 61 2.34 -2.46 18.70
N ILE A 62 2.19 -2.81 17.41
CA ILE A 62 1.35 -3.93 16.97
C ILE A 62 1.90 -5.26 17.49
N ALA A 63 3.23 -5.43 17.52
CA ALA A 63 3.88 -6.65 18.00
C ALA A 63 3.85 -6.78 19.54
N ASP A 64 3.69 -5.67 20.26
CA ASP A 64 3.54 -5.66 21.72
C ASP A 64 2.10 -5.97 22.16
N ASP A 65 1.11 -5.76 21.28
CA ASP A 65 -0.29 -6.05 21.59
C ASP A 65 -0.55 -7.57 21.68
N PRO A 66 -0.89 -8.13 22.86
CA PRO A 66 -1.10 -9.56 23.04
C PRO A 66 -2.39 -10.08 22.37
N ASN A 67 -3.25 -9.19 21.87
CA ASN A 67 -4.48 -9.55 21.14
C ASN A 67 -4.25 -9.68 19.64
N ILE A 68 -3.05 -9.35 19.15
CA ILE A 68 -2.69 -9.44 17.73
C ILE A 68 -1.75 -10.64 17.54
N GLU A 69 -2.00 -11.43 16.49
CA GLU A 69 -1.19 -12.62 16.19
C GLU A 69 0.21 -12.32 15.59
N LEU A 70 0.51 -11.04 15.37
CA LEU A 70 1.78 -10.57 14.84
C LEU A 70 2.79 -10.52 15.99
N THR A 71 3.81 -11.37 15.92
CA THR A 71 4.83 -11.46 16.97
C THR A 71 5.99 -10.52 16.72
N TRP A 72 6.83 -10.30 17.74
CA TRP A 72 8.09 -9.57 17.59
C TRP A 72 9.02 -10.16 16.51
N ALA A 73 9.02 -11.49 16.31
CA ALA A 73 9.79 -12.12 15.24
C ALA A 73 9.25 -11.77 13.84
N ASP A 74 7.93 -11.70 13.70
CA ASP A 74 7.28 -11.28 12.46
C ASP A 74 7.58 -9.79 12.16
N ALA A 75 7.53 -8.94 13.18
CA ALA A 75 7.88 -7.53 13.09
C ALA A 75 9.35 -7.33 12.67
N GLU A 76 10.29 -8.07 13.24
CA GLU A 76 11.71 -7.99 12.86
C GLU A 76 11.94 -8.36 11.40
N LEU A 77 11.25 -9.39 10.89
CA LEU A 77 11.31 -9.78 9.49
C LEU A 77 10.78 -8.67 8.57
N ILE A 78 9.63 -8.08 8.91
CA ILE A 78 9.04 -6.99 8.15
C ILE A 78 9.97 -5.77 8.16
N ALA A 79 10.52 -5.41 9.32
CA ALA A 79 11.44 -4.29 9.47
C ALA A 79 12.72 -4.49 8.63
N SER A 80 13.28 -5.70 8.63
CA SER A 80 14.47 -6.03 7.86
C SER A 80 14.23 -5.88 6.36
N GLU A 81 13.11 -6.38 5.85
CA GLU A 81 12.74 -6.21 4.44
C GLU A 81 12.59 -4.73 4.07
N ILE A 82 11.96 -3.93 4.93
CA ILE A 82 11.80 -2.49 4.69
C ILE A 82 13.17 -1.81 4.57
N VAL A 83 14.09 -2.12 5.49
CA VAL A 83 15.45 -1.53 5.50
C VAL A 83 16.25 -1.96 4.27
N ILE A 84 16.18 -3.23 3.88
CA ILE A 84 16.88 -3.75 2.70
C ILE A 84 16.41 -3.02 1.43
N HIS A 85 15.10 -2.87 1.24
CA HIS A 85 14.56 -2.20 0.07
C HIS A 85 14.99 -0.73 -0.02
N HIS A 86 15.05 0.00 1.09
CA HIS A 86 15.53 1.39 1.10
C HIS A 86 17.04 1.52 0.83
N GLN A 87 17.86 0.52 1.15
CA GLN A 87 19.30 0.54 0.80
C GLN A 87 19.55 0.28 -0.69
N VAL A 88 18.62 -0.37 -1.38
CA VAL A 88 18.74 -0.64 -2.83
C VAL A 88 18.41 0.60 -3.66
N ASP A 89 17.52 1.48 -3.17
CA ASP A 89 17.11 2.70 -3.88
C ASP A 89 18.00 3.92 -3.60
N THR A 90 19.06 3.76 -2.80
CA THR A 90 20.14 4.76 -2.77
C THR A 90 21.12 4.42 -3.89
N PRO A 91 21.09 5.10 -5.06
CA PRO A 91 22.17 4.95 -6.02
C PRO A 91 23.43 5.43 -5.33
N SER A 92 24.28 4.46 -4.98
CA SER A 92 25.68 4.69 -4.72
C SER A 92 26.17 5.59 -5.86
N ALA A 93 26.45 6.85 -5.53
CA ALA A 93 26.99 7.81 -6.47
C ALA A 93 28.29 7.20 -6.98
N GLY A 94 28.22 6.57 -8.14
CA GLY A 94 29.40 6.07 -8.83
C GLY A 94 30.36 7.24 -8.96
N PRO A 95 31.65 7.06 -8.68
CA PRO A 95 32.61 8.16 -8.80
C PRO A 95 32.47 8.75 -10.20
N SER A 96 32.16 10.05 -10.28
CA SER A 96 32.23 10.82 -11.51
C SER A 96 33.65 10.68 -12.06
N ASN A 97 33.84 9.77 -13.00
CA ASN A 97 35.00 9.78 -13.87
C ASN A 97 34.77 10.86 -14.92
N ASP A 98 35.23 12.07 -14.58
CA ASP A 98 35.67 13.07 -15.54
C ASP A 98 36.83 12.47 -16.35
N ARG A 99 36.60 12.23 -17.65
CA ARG A 99 37.67 11.98 -18.61
C ARG A 99 37.25 12.22 -20.05
#